data_AF-A0A2M6YBH9-F1
#
_entry.id   AF-A0A2M6YBH9-F1
#
_cell.length_a   1.000
_cell.length_b   1.000
_cell.length_c   1.000
_cell.angle_alpha   90.00
_cell.angle_beta   90.00
_cell.angle_gamma   90.00
#
_symmetry.space_group_name_H-M   'P 1'
#
loop_
_entity.id
_entity.type
_entity.pdbx_description
1 polymer ?
#
loop_
_entity_poly.entity_id
_entity_poly.type
_entity_poly.pdbx_seq_one_letter_code
_entity_poly.pdbx_strand_id
1 'polypeptide(L)'
;MKKIDRVFEFLSLSSPMAVVVDFSAILFVLAITPTAFWDRTPDLCIWHRFILPWIFHEACPISGIFADCHCPGCGLTRAMSAMLHGNFQTAYDYNHLIFIVSGIIIFLIGWNFYKIISAKNNIIK
;
A
#
# COMPACT_ATOMS: atom_id res chain seq x y z
N MET A 1 -13.26 -27.69 -2.77
CA MET A 1 -13.92 -26.37 -2.68
C MET A 1 -13.45 -25.54 -1.48
N LYS A 2 -13.68 -25.92 -0.22
CA LYS A 2 -13.35 -25.12 0.98
C LYS A 2 -11.96 -24.44 1.06
N LYS A 3 -10.91 -25.01 0.45
CA LYS A 3 -9.55 -24.46 0.48
C LYS A 3 -9.35 -23.31 -0.52
N ILE A 4 -10.02 -23.37 -1.67
CA ILE A 4 -10.01 -22.32 -2.70
C ILE A 4 -10.75 -21.08 -2.18
N ASP A 5 -11.87 -21.29 -1.49
CA ASP A 5 -12.68 -20.22 -0.92
C ASP A 5 -11.90 -19.40 0.12
N ARG A 6 -11.13 -20.08 0.98
CA ARG A 6 -10.27 -19.40 1.97
C ARG A 6 -9.14 -18.60 1.34
N VAL A 7 -8.49 -19.12 0.30
CA VAL A 7 -7.43 -18.36 -0.40
C VAL A 7 -8.01 -17.12 -1.07
N PHE A 8 -9.19 -17.23 -1.69
CA PHE A 8 -9.90 -16.06 -2.23
C PHE A 8 -10.32 -15.06 -1.15
N GLU A 9 -10.73 -15.52 0.03
CA GLU A 9 -11.09 -14.66 1.16
C GLU A 9 -9.91 -13.80 1.63
N PHE A 10 -8.71 -14.39 1.72
CA PHE A 10 -7.47 -13.65 1.99
C PHE A 10 -7.13 -12.66 0.87
N LEU A 11 -7.06 -13.14 -0.38
CA LEU A 11 -6.70 -12.28 -1.53
C LEU A 11 -7.69 -11.15 -1.79
N SER A 12 -8.97 -11.34 -1.47
CA SER A 12 -10.02 -10.33 -1.65
C SER A 12 -10.08 -9.32 -0.51
N LEU A 13 -9.28 -9.48 0.56
CA LEU A 13 -9.34 -8.65 1.77
C LEU A 13 -10.76 -8.50 2.32
N SER A 14 -11.61 -9.52 2.11
CA SER A 14 -13.05 -9.43 2.34
C SER A 14 -13.43 -9.67 3.81
N SER A 15 -12.58 -10.38 4.55
CA SER A 15 -12.75 -10.58 5.99
C SER A 15 -11.94 -9.57 6.80
N PRO A 16 -12.46 -9.06 7.94
CA PRO A 16 -11.71 -8.17 8.83
C PRO A 16 -10.38 -8.77 9.30
N MET A 17 -10.34 -10.10 9.46
CA MET A 17 -9.13 -10.83 9.85
C MET A 17 -8.08 -10.83 8.74
N ALA A 18 -8.48 -11.06 7.48
CA ALA A 18 -7.56 -10.98 6.34
C ALA A 18 -6.92 -9.60 6.23
N VAL A 19 -7.72 -8.52 6.32
CA VAL A 19 -7.21 -7.14 6.29
C VAL A 19 -6.13 -6.92 7.35
N VAL A 20 -6.40 -7.27 8.60
CA VAL A 20 -5.44 -7.05 9.69
C VAL A 20 -4.16 -7.88 9.47
N VAL A 21 -4.30 -9.16 9.12
CA VAL A 21 -3.15 -10.06 8.97
C VAL A 21 -2.29 -9.64 7.78
N ASP A 22 -2.89 -9.37 6.62
CA ASP A 22 -2.16 -9.11 5.39
C ASP A 22 -1.43 -7.76 5.45
N PHE A 23 -2.11 -6.69 5.85
CA PHE A 23 -1.45 -5.38 5.98
C PHE A 23 -0.38 -5.39 7.07
N SER A 24 -0.60 -6.08 8.20
CA SER A 24 0.43 -6.21 9.23
C SER A 24 1.64 -7.01 8.74
N ALA A 25 1.43 -8.09 7.99
CA ALA A 25 2.51 -8.87 7.40
C ALA A 25 3.32 -8.05 6.38
N ILE A 26 2.64 -7.28 5.52
CA ILE A 26 3.30 -6.39 4.57
C ILE A 26 4.15 -5.34 5.30
N LEU A 27 3.59 -4.66 6.30
CA LEU A 27 4.32 -3.66 7.09
C LEU A 27 5.52 -4.29 7.81
N PHE A 28 5.35 -5.50 8.36
CA PHE A 28 6.44 -6.23 9.01
C PHE A 28 7.57 -6.58 8.06
N VAL A 29 7.24 -7.07 6.85
CA VAL A 29 8.25 -7.31 5.80
C VAL A 29 8.99 -6.02 5.48
N LEU A 30 8.27 -4.91 5.23
CA LEU A 30 8.87 -3.62 4.89
C LEU A 30 9.73 -3.02 6.03
N ALA A 31 9.41 -3.34 7.28
CA ALA A 31 10.19 -2.91 8.45
C ALA A 31 11.47 -3.73 8.65
N ILE A 32 11.49 -4.99 8.21
CA ILE A 32 12.68 -5.86 8.31
C ILE A 32 13.61 -5.68 7.12
N THR A 33 13.05 -5.55 5.92
CA THR A 33 13.84 -5.37 4.70
C THR A 33 14.40 -3.95 4.65
N PRO A 34 15.72 -3.77 4.51
CA PRO A 34 16.31 -2.43 4.45
C PRO A 34 15.80 -1.68 3.21
N THR A 35 15.60 -0.36 3.35
CA THR A 35 15.09 0.51 2.27
C THR A 35 15.88 0.37 0.96
N ALA A 36 17.21 0.15 1.06
CA ALA A 36 18.10 -0.06 -0.09
C ALA A 36 17.73 -1.25 -0.98
N PHE A 37 17.03 -2.27 -0.43
CA PHE A 37 16.52 -3.38 -1.23
C PHE A 37 15.44 -2.91 -2.22
N TRP A 38 14.58 -2.00 -1.77
CA TRP A 38 13.50 -1.41 -2.55
C TRP A 38 13.98 -0.30 -3.49
N ASP A 39 15.15 0.28 -3.23
CA ASP A 39 15.76 1.31 -4.08
C ASP A 39 16.26 0.78 -5.43
N ARG A 40 16.49 -0.53 -5.56
CA ARG A 40 16.95 -1.15 -6.81
C ARG A 40 15.91 -1.19 -7.93
N THR A 41 14.68 -0.73 -7.69
CA THR A 41 13.59 -0.77 -8.68
C THR A 41 12.98 0.61 -8.95
N PRO A 42 13.69 1.56 -9.59
CA PRO A 42 13.08 2.81 -10.03
C PRO A 42 12.16 2.64 -11.26
N ASP A 43 12.36 1.62 -12.09
CA ASP A 43 11.76 1.57 -13.45
C ASP A 43 10.74 0.45 -13.68
N LEU A 44 10.29 -0.22 -12.61
CA LEU A 44 9.28 -1.28 -12.68
C LEU A 44 7.85 -0.79 -12.44
N CYS A 45 7.66 0.52 -12.22
CA CYS A 45 6.31 1.06 -12.13
C CYS A 45 5.61 0.87 -13.49
N ILE A 46 4.74 -0.14 -13.57
CA ILE A 46 3.99 -0.50 -14.78
C ILE A 46 3.23 0.73 -15.30
N TRP A 47 2.78 1.59 -14.39
CA TRP A 47 2.12 2.85 -14.73
C TRP A 47 3.03 3.79 -15.51
N HIS A 48 4.20 4.13 -14.99
CA HIS A 48 5.13 5.04 -15.66
C HIS A 48 5.68 4.44 -16.96
N ARG A 49 5.99 3.14 -16.97
CA ARG A 49 6.68 2.51 -18.10
C ARG A 49 5.77 2.04 -19.23
N PHE A 50 4.54 1.62 -18.91
CA PHE A 50 3.64 1.01 -19.88
C PHE A 50 2.31 1.74 -19.97
N ILE A 51 1.63 1.99 -18.85
CA ILE A 51 0.24 2.48 -18.90
C ILE A 51 0.16 3.96 -19.31
N LEU A 52 0.99 4.84 -18.74
CA LEU A 52 0.98 6.28 -19.07
C LEU A 52 1.35 6.52 -20.55
N PRO A 53 2.41 5.92 -21.11
CA PRO A 53 2.68 6.01 -22.55
C PRO A 53 1.59 5.38 -23.42
N TRP A 54 0.88 4.35 -22.93
CA TRP A 54 -0.21 3.74 -23.69
C TRP A 54 -1.48 4.60 -23.71
N ILE A 55 -1.78 5.31 -22.61
CA ILE A 55 -2.96 6.18 -22.50
C ILE A 55 -2.70 7.55 -23.13
N PHE A 56 -1.57 8.17 -22.81
CA PHE A 56 -1.25 9.56 -23.16
C PHE A 56 -0.30 9.68 -24.35
N HIS A 57 0.20 8.56 -24.89
CA HIS A 57 1.20 8.55 -25.97
C HIS A 57 2.40 9.45 -25.60
N GLU A 58 2.89 10.25 -26.55
CA GLU A 58 3.96 11.24 -26.31
C GLU A 58 3.45 12.57 -25.73
N ALA A 59 2.14 12.68 -25.46
CA ALA A 59 1.49 13.92 -25.03
C ALA A 59 1.03 13.83 -23.56
N CYS A 60 1.96 14.09 -22.63
CA CYS A 60 1.64 14.16 -21.21
C CYS A 60 0.65 15.31 -20.90
N PRO A 61 -0.29 15.12 -19.97
CA PRO A 61 -1.13 16.21 -19.46
C PRO A 61 -0.28 17.35 -18.88
N ILE A 62 -0.70 18.59 -19.09
CA ILE A 62 -0.03 19.80 -18.55
C ILE A 62 -0.53 20.12 -17.14
N SER A 63 -1.69 19.57 -16.75
CA SER A 63 -2.30 19.80 -15.43
C SER A 63 -3.02 18.55 -14.92
N GLY A 64 -3.24 18.51 -13.61
CA GLY A 64 -3.90 17.40 -12.93
C GLY A 64 -2.95 16.38 -12.32
N ILE A 65 -3.50 15.26 -11.86
CA ILE A 65 -2.79 14.24 -11.07
C ILE A 65 -1.71 13.50 -11.88
N PHE A 66 -1.85 13.47 -13.21
CA PHE A 66 -0.89 12.86 -14.14
C PHE A 66 -0.11 13.90 -14.95
N ALA A 67 -0.02 15.15 -14.45
CA ALA A 67 0.76 16.19 -15.11
C ALA A 67 2.20 15.73 -15.32
N ASP A 68 2.77 16.05 -16.48
CA ASP A 68 4.13 15.64 -16.90
C ASP A 68 4.35 14.12 -16.83
N CYS A 69 3.29 13.32 -17.03
CA CYS A 69 3.30 11.87 -16.88
C CYS A 69 3.79 11.40 -15.49
N HIS A 70 3.59 12.20 -14.47
CA HIS A 70 3.90 11.82 -13.10
C HIS A 70 2.94 10.72 -12.63
N CYS A 71 3.48 9.60 -12.14
CA CYS A 71 2.68 8.56 -11.50
C CYS A 71 2.60 8.85 -9.99
N PRO A 72 1.42 9.22 -9.45
CA PRO A 72 1.27 9.58 -8.04
C PRO A 72 1.51 8.40 -7.08
N GLY A 73 1.46 7.17 -7.58
CA GLY A 73 1.73 5.96 -6.80
C GLY A 73 3.18 5.49 -6.85
N CYS A 74 4.03 6.11 -7.69
CA CYS A 74 5.42 5.69 -7.80
C CYS A 74 6.17 5.94 -6.49
N GLY A 75 6.98 4.98 -6.06
CA GLY A 75 7.77 5.13 -4.84
C GLY A 75 7.02 4.89 -3.52
N LEU A 76 5.72 4.58 -3.50
CA LEU A 76 4.96 4.34 -2.26
C LEU A 76 5.56 3.24 -1.37
N THR A 77 6.03 2.13 -1.96
CA THR A 77 6.65 1.04 -1.19
C THR A 77 7.96 1.48 -0.53
N ARG A 78 8.79 2.25 -1.24
CA ARG A 78 10.05 2.81 -0.71
C ARG A 78 9.77 3.86 0.35
N ALA A 79 8.80 4.74 0.09
CA ALA A 79 8.34 5.74 1.04
C ALA A 79 7.84 5.09 2.34
N MET A 80 7.04 4.03 2.24
CA MET A 80 6.56 3.27 3.40
C MET A 80 7.71 2.61 4.15
N SER A 81 8.65 1.97 3.45
CA SER A 81 9.83 1.38 4.08
C SER A 81 10.67 2.46 4.79
N ALA A 82 10.98 3.58 4.14
CA ALA A 82 11.72 4.70 4.74
C ALA A 82 11.00 5.27 5.99
N MET A 83 9.68 5.40 5.91
CA MET A 83 8.84 5.86 7.03
C MET A 83 8.90 4.87 8.21
N LEU A 84 8.83 3.56 7.96
CA LEU A 84 8.94 2.53 8.99
C LEU A 84 10.33 2.48 9.65
N HIS A 85 11.37 2.91 8.93
CA HIS A 85 12.72 3.08 9.49
C HIS A 85 12.94 4.44 10.16
N GLY A 86 11.89 5.27 10.30
CA GLY A 86 11.95 6.58 10.93
C GLY A 86 12.55 7.69 10.08
N ASN A 87 12.84 7.43 8.79
CA ASN A 87 13.35 8.44 7.87
C ASN A 87 12.19 9.14 7.14
N PHE A 88 11.52 10.05 7.85
CA PHE A 88 10.33 10.74 7.35
C PHE A 88 10.60 11.69 6.18
N GLN A 89 11.76 12.36 6.17
CA GLN A 89 12.11 13.28 5.06
C GLN A 89 12.29 12.48 3.78
N THR A 90 13.11 11.43 3.81
CA THR A 90 13.29 10.56 2.64
C THR A 90 12.00 9.86 2.24
N ALA A 91 11.13 9.50 3.20
CA ALA A 91 9.82 8.97 2.87
C ALA A 91 8.95 9.95 2.07
N TYR A 92 8.93 11.22 2.46
CA TYR A 92 8.23 12.27 1.73
C TYR A 92 8.83 12.47 0.34
N ASP A 93 10.16 12.56 0.24
CA ASP A 93 10.87 12.74 -1.03
C ASP A 93 10.59 11.58 -2.01
N TYR A 94 10.36 10.36 -1.50
CA TYR A 94 9.96 9.22 -2.33
C TYR A 94 8.51 9.27 -2.80
N ASN A 95 7.58 9.73 -1.96
CA ASN A 95 6.18 9.92 -2.36
C ASN A 95 5.44 10.84 -1.37
N HIS A 96 4.97 12.00 -1.84
CA HIS A 96 4.26 12.96 -0.97
C HIS A 96 2.95 12.42 -0.37
N LEU A 97 2.30 11.45 -1.01
CA LEU A 97 1.06 10.84 -0.51
C LEU A 97 1.32 9.83 0.63
N ILE A 98 2.58 9.57 0.99
CA ILE A 98 2.92 8.53 1.96
C ILE A 98 2.20 8.70 3.31
N PHE A 99 2.05 9.93 3.78
CA PHE A 99 1.38 10.21 5.06
C PHE A 99 -0.12 9.95 5.01
N ILE A 100 -0.75 10.19 3.86
CA ILE A 100 -2.17 9.87 3.65
C ILE A 100 -2.34 8.36 3.58
N VAL A 101 -1.51 7.69 2.79
CA VAL A 101 -1.56 6.22 2.62
C VAL A 101 -1.29 5.51 3.94
N SER A 102 -0.31 5.96 4.72
CA SER A 102 -0.02 5.37 6.04
C SER A 102 -1.16 5.58 7.02
N GLY A 103 -1.76 6.77 7.05
CA GLY A 103 -2.97 7.05 7.84
C GLY A 103 -4.13 6.12 7.48
N ILE A 104 -4.37 5.89 6.19
CA ILE A 104 -5.41 4.98 5.70
C ILE A 104 -5.13 3.54 6.16
N ILE A 105 -3.88 3.06 6.04
CA ILE A 105 -3.52 1.70 6.45
C ILE A 105 -3.71 1.51 7.97
N ILE A 106 -3.25 2.48 8.78
CA ILE A 106 -3.44 2.46 10.24
C ILE A 106 -4.93 2.43 10.59
N PHE A 107 -5.73 3.28 9.95
CA PHE A 107 -7.17 3.31 10.14
C PHE A 107 -7.83 1.96 9.77
N LEU A 108 -7.48 1.38 8.62
CA LEU A 108 -8.01 0.10 8.16
C LEU A 108 -7.69 -1.04 9.13
N ILE A 109 -6.45 -1.11 9.61
CA ILE A 109 -6.05 -2.11 10.60
C ILE A 109 -6.84 -1.90 11.90
N GLY A 110 -6.84 -0.68 12.45
CA GLY A 110 -7.51 -0.37 13.72
C GLY A 110 -9.03 -0.62 13.68
N TRP A 111 -9.69 -0.20 12.60
CA TRP A 111 -11.13 -0.38 12.42
C TRP A 111 -11.53 -1.85 12.29
N ASN A 112 -10.77 -2.63 11.52
CA ASN A 112 -11.05 -4.07 11.39
C ASN A 112 -10.69 -4.84 12.65
N PHE A 113 -9.65 -4.44 13.37
CA PHE A 113 -9.32 -4.99 14.68
C PHE A 113 -10.43 -4.73 15.71
N TYR A 114 -10.98 -3.51 15.75
CA TYR A 114 -12.15 -3.19 16.56
C TYR A 114 -13.35 -4.06 16.23
N LYS A 115 -13.66 -4.26 14.93
CA LYS A 115 -14.73 -5.15 14.47
C LYS A 115 -14.56 -6.59 14.97
N ILE A 116 -13.34 -7.12 14.91
CA ILE A 116 -13.03 -8.49 15.39
C ILE A 116 -13.31 -8.60 16.89
N ILE A 117 -12.84 -7.65 17.70
CA ILE A 117 -13.05 -7.65 19.15
C ILE A 117 -14.54 -7.51 19.48
N SER A 118 -15.23 -6.58 18.82
CA SER A 118 -16.65 -6.33 19.06
C SER A 118 -17.52 -7.55 18.70
N ALA A 119 -17.23 -8.21 17.56
CA ALA A 119 -17.92 -9.44 17.17
C ALA A 119 -17.70 -10.57 18.20
N LYS A 120 -16.47 -10.74 18.69
CA LYS A 120 -16.16 -11.75 19.72
C LYS A 120 -16.91 -11.47 21.03
N ASN A 121 -16.97 -10.21 21.46
CA ASN A 121 -17.67 -9.80 22.69
C ASN A 121 -19.18 -10.03 22.62
N ASN A 122 -19.79 -9.90 21.43
CA ASN A 122 -21.23 -10.16 21.24
C ASN A 122 -21.56 -11.66 21.24
N ILE A 123 -20.62 -12.56 20.96
CA ILE A 123 -20.83 -14.02 21.00
C ILE A 123 -20.73 -14.55 22.45
N ILE A 124 -19.98 -13.88 23.31
CA ILE A 124 -19.72 -14.30 24.70
C ILE A 124 -20.83 -13.81 25.66
N LYS A 125 -21.61 -12.80 25.27
CA LYS A 125 -22.81 -12.35 25.98
C LYS A 125 -24.01 -13.24 25.66
#